data_AF-A0A9Q3IYP8-F1
#
_entry.id   AF-A0A9Q3IYP8-F1
#
_cell.length_a   1.000
_cell.length_b   1.000
_cell.length_c   1.000
_cell.angle_alpha   90.00
_cell.angle_beta   90.00
_cell.angle_gamma   90.00
#
_symmetry.space_group_name_H-M   'P 1'
#
loop_
_entity.id
_entity.type
_entity.pdbx_description
1 polymer ?
#
loop_
_entity_poly.entity_id
_entity_poly.type
_entity_poly.pdbx_seq_one_letter_code
_entity_poly.pdbx_strand_id
1 'polypeptide(L)'
;MIGRNSVVVKLTEEFSRKHPVFQVSLVKAYFHTEEDKFTSRKKNPTPPEVVEVGGSPGPVKKIIKERKIRIDGKDQRIYSGRFKNQTADKDKWLAEDAIPDGNLYLRIFRASRRTENSHQ
;
A
#
# COMPACT_ATOMS: atom_id res chain seq x y z
N MET A 1 -6.10 20.34 46.07
CA MET A 1 -7.46 19.88 45.74
C MET A 1 -7.35 18.74 44.75
N ILE A 2 -8.04 17.65 45.03
CA ILE A 2 -8.12 16.47 44.18
C ILE A 2 -9.16 16.78 43.07
N GLY A 3 -8.78 16.66 41.80
CA GLY A 3 -9.60 17.10 40.66
C GLY A 3 -10.85 16.24 40.42
N ARG A 4 -11.84 16.77 39.69
CA ARG A 4 -13.16 16.12 39.49
C ARG A 4 -13.12 14.69 38.91
N ASN A 5 -12.02 14.30 38.25
CA ASN A 5 -11.84 12.99 37.59
C ASN A 5 -10.75 12.12 38.26
N SER A 6 -10.41 12.36 39.51
CA SER A 6 -9.40 11.57 40.23
C SER A 6 -10.00 10.37 40.94
N VAL A 7 -9.21 9.31 41.10
CA VAL A 7 -9.53 8.17 41.97
C VAL A 7 -8.44 8.04 43.03
N VAL A 8 -8.82 7.92 44.30
CA VAL A 8 -7.90 7.70 45.42
C VAL A 8 -7.79 6.20 45.67
N VAL A 9 -6.59 5.64 45.51
CA VAL A 9 -6.32 4.21 45.74
C VAL A 9 -5.65 4.05 47.10
N LYS A 10 -6.26 3.27 47.99
CA LYS A 10 -5.65 2.85 49.26
C LYS A 10 -5.05 1.46 49.07
N LEU A 11 -3.72 1.35 49.15
CA LEU A 11 -3.00 0.08 49.02
C LEU A 11 -2.92 -0.62 50.39
N THR A 12 -3.05 -1.95 50.41
CA THR A 12 -2.77 -2.76 51.60
C THR A 12 -1.26 -2.92 51.81
N GLU A 13 -0.83 -3.33 53.00
CA GLU A 13 0.58 -3.33 53.42
C GLU A 13 1.50 -4.09 52.45
N GLU A 14 1.05 -5.23 51.94
CA GLU A 14 1.80 -6.05 50.97
C GLU A 14 2.02 -5.36 49.60
N PHE A 15 1.08 -4.52 49.17
CA PHE A 15 1.13 -3.82 47.89
C PHE A 15 1.78 -2.43 47.99
N SER A 16 1.95 -1.89 49.19
CA SER A 16 2.68 -0.64 49.45
C SER A 16 4.17 -0.73 49.13
N ARG A 17 4.75 -1.94 49.19
CA ARG A 17 6.17 -2.21 48.95
C ARG A 17 6.54 -2.41 47.48
N LYS A 18 5.54 -2.51 46.60
CA LYS A 18 5.73 -2.71 45.16
C LYS A 18 5.32 -1.45 44.41
N HIS A 19 6.01 -1.14 43.32
CA HIS A 19 5.58 -0.05 42.45
C HIS A 19 4.20 -0.39 41.87
N PRO A 20 3.19 0.48 41.97
CA PRO A 20 1.87 0.17 41.43
C PRO A 20 1.96 0.01 39.92
N VAL A 21 1.44 -1.12 39.42
CA VAL A 21 1.33 -1.42 37.99
C VAL A 21 -0.14 -1.52 37.66
N PHE A 22 -0.61 -0.61 36.81
CA PHE A 22 -1.97 -0.65 36.30
C PHE A 22 -1.96 -1.29 34.92
N GLN A 23 -2.82 -2.27 34.69
CA GLN A 23 -3.01 -2.80 33.36
C GLN A 23 -3.61 -1.71 32.48
N VAL A 24 -2.85 -1.24 31.50
CA VAL A 24 -3.35 -0.35 30.45
C VAL A 24 -3.86 -1.22 29.31
N SER A 25 -5.14 -1.09 28.97
CA SER A 25 -5.65 -1.66 27.73
C SER A 25 -5.12 -0.83 26.56
N LEU A 26 -4.32 -1.44 25.69
CA LEU A 26 -3.78 -0.79 24.48
C LEU A 26 -4.87 -0.47 23.44
N VAL A 27 -6.09 -0.96 23.64
CA VAL A 27 -7.21 -0.76 22.73
C VAL A 27 -7.93 0.53 23.12
N LYS A 28 -7.50 1.64 22.50
CA LYS A 28 -8.31 2.85 22.50
C LYS A 28 -9.54 2.59 21.64
N ALA A 29 -10.73 2.66 22.23
CA ALA A 29 -11.97 2.57 21.48
C ALA A 29 -12.05 3.73 20.49
N TYR A 30 -12.06 3.42 19.20
CA TYR A 30 -12.32 4.40 18.16
C TYR A 30 -13.82 4.61 18.07
N PHE A 31 -14.30 5.72 18.64
CA PHE A 31 -15.68 6.14 18.45
C PHE A 31 -15.81 6.90 17.13
N HIS A 32 -16.95 6.71 16.45
CA HIS A 32 -17.30 7.58 15.34
C HIS A 32 -17.37 9.03 15.84
N THR A 33 -16.90 9.97 15.02
CA THR A 33 -16.93 11.39 15.38
C THR A 33 -18.38 11.84 15.35
N GLU A 34 -18.95 12.13 16.52
CA GLU A 34 -20.24 12.81 16.62
C GLU A 34 -20.07 14.28 16.23
N GLU A 35 -20.50 14.63 15.02
CA GLU A 35 -20.33 15.98 14.47
C GLU A 35 -21.08 17.04 15.29
N ASP A 36 -22.23 16.68 15.87
CA ASP A 36 -23.07 17.59 16.66
C ASP A 36 -22.42 18.03 17.97
N LYS A 37 -21.56 17.19 18.58
CA LYS A 37 -20.86 17.52 19.83
C LYS A 37 -19.57 18.31 19.61
N PHE A 38 -19.02 18.32 18.40
CA PHE A 38 -17.70 18.89 18.10
C PHE A 38 -17.72 19.78 16.84
N THR A 39 -18.59 20.78 16.86
CA THR A 39 -18.82 21.74 15.76
C THR A 39 -17.56 22.48 15.30
N SER A 40 -16.58 22.67 16.18
CA SER A 40 -15.31 23.37 15.86
C SER A 40 -14.28 22.50 15.11
N ARG A 41 -14.53 21.21 14.91
CA ARG A 41 -13.58 20.29 14.27
C ARG A 41 -13.63 20.48 12.75
N LYS A 42 -12.60 21.09 12.15
CA LYS A 42 -12.49 21.21 10.69
C LYS A 42 -12.44 19.81 10.07
N LYS A 43 -13.34 19.51 9.13
CA LYS A 43 -13.27 18.28 8.33
C LYS A 43 -11.98 18.32 7.52
N ASN A 44 -11.14 17.29 7.65
CA ASN A 44 -9.98 17.14 6.78
C ASN A 44 -10.49 17.04 5.33
N PRO A 45 -9.81 17.66 4.36
CA PRO A 45 -10.21 17.54 2.96
C PRO A 45 -10.21 16.06 2.58
N THR A 46 -11.34 15.61 2.03
CA THR A 46 -11.45 14.25 1.49
C THR A 46 -10.38 14.07 0.41
N PRO A 47 -9.58 13.00 0.46
CA PRO A 47 -8.64 12.70 -0.63
C PRO A 47 -9.41 12.63 -1.95
N PRO A 48 -8.84 13.13 -3.06
CA PRO A 48 -9.49 13.01 -4.36
C PRO A 48 -9.73 11.53 -4.68
N GLU A 49 -10.94 11.20 -5.13
CA GLU A 49 -11.27 9.86 -5.62
C GLU A 49 -10.34 9.48 -6.77
N VAL A 50 -9.70 8.31 -6.66
CA VAL A 50 -8.87 7.76 -7.72
C VAL A 50 -9.81 7.30 -8.84
N VAL A 51 -9.92 8.10 -9.89
CA VAL A 51 -10.68 7.75 -11.09
C VAL A 51 -10.02 6.51 -11.71
N GLU A 52 -10.66 5.35 -11.59
CA GLU A 52 -10.30 4.18 -12.38
C GLU A 52 -10.70 4.46 -13.83
N VAL A 53 -9.75 4.92 -14.63
CA VAL A 53 -9.94 5.05 -16.08
C VAL A 53 -10.05 3.64 -16.66
N GLY A 54 -11.26 3.12 -16.69
CA GLY A 54 -11.65 1.98 -17.48
C GLY A 54 -11.58 2.35 -18.95
N GLY A 55 -10.45 2.07 -19.60
CA GLY A 55 -10.31 2.32 -21.02
C GLY A 55 -8.85 2.39 -21.44
N SER A 56 -8.38 1.30 -22.05
CA SER A 56 -7.01 1.08 -22.56
C SER A 56 -5.90 1.15 -21.49
N PRO A 57 -4.94 0.20 -21.51
CA PRO A 57 -3.73 0.38 -20.72
C PRO A 57 -3.07 1.68 -21.16
N GLY A 58 -2.95 2.64 -20.24
CA GLY A 58 -2.25 3.90 -20.51
C GLY A 58 -0.82 3.66 -20.97
N PRO A 59 -0.07 4.71 -21.33
CA PRO A 59 1.31 4.57 -21.80
C PRO A 59 2.16 3.77 -20.80
N VAL A 60 2.84 2.73 -21.31
CA VAL A 60 3.74 1.89 -20.53
C VAL A 60 4.91 2.77 -20.05
N LYS A 61 5.24 2.69 -18.77
CA LYS A 61 6.39 3.38 -18.19
C LYS A 61 7.64 2.51 -18.33
N LYS A 62 7.55 1.23 -17.96
CA LYS A 62 8.64 0.26 -18.06
C LYS A 62 8.14 -1.18 -17.96
N ILE A 63 8.96 -2.11 -18.46
CA ILE A 63 8.78 -3.55 -18.27
C ILE A 63 9.62 -3.97 -17.07
N ILE A 64 9.06 -4.84 -16.22
CA ILE A 64 9.69 -5.23 -14.95
C ILE A 64 10.10 -6.69 -14.96
N LYS A 65 9.24 -7.58 -15.46
CA LYS A 65 9.47 -9.02 -15.44
C LYS A 65 9.09 -9.65 -16.77
N GLU A 66 9.70 -10.79 -17.06
CA GLU A 66 9.32 -11.68 -18.15
C GLU A 66 8.96 -13.06 -17.59
N ARG A 67 8.01 -13.75 -18.23
CA ARG A 67 7.75 -15.18 -18.01
C ARG A 67 7.34 -15.84 -19.31
N LYS A 68 7.57 -17.15 -19.41
CA LYS A 68 7.09 -17.98 -20.52
C LYS A 68 5.83 -18.71 -20.08
N ILE A 69 4.79 -18.69 -20.91
CA ILE A 69 3.58 -19.50 -20.71
C ILE A 69 3.32 -20.27 -22.00
N ARG A 70 2.78 -21.47 -21.86
CA ARG A 70 2.23 -22.23 -22.98
C ARG A 70 0.73 -21.97 -23.11
N ILE A 71 0.32 -21.34 -24.21
CA ILE A 71 -1.09 -21.06 -24.54
C ILE A 71 -1.36 -21.77 -25.88
N ASP A 72 -2.43 -22.55 -25.95
CA ASP A 72 -2.80 -23.34 -27.15
C ASP A 72 -1.67 -24.20 -27.72
N GLY A 73 -0.88 -24.80 -26.83
CA GLY A 73 0.24 -25.66 -27.20
C GLY A 73 1.48 -24.93 -27.71
N LYS A 74 1.45 -23.60 -27.84
CA LYS A 74 2.59 -22.75 -28.24
C LYS A 74 3.20 -22.04 -27.04
N ASP A 75 4.52 -22.01 -26.98
CA ASP A 75 5.24 -21.26 -25.96
C ASP A 75 5.28 -19.78 -26.34
N GLN A 76 4.65 -18.92 -25.52
CA GLN A 76 4.64 -17.48 -25.69
C GLN A 76 5.35 -16.79 -24.51
N ARG A 77 6.11 -15.73 -24.82
CA ARG A 77 6.68 -14.86 -23.80
C ARG A 77 5.68 -13.76 -23.48
N ILE A 78 5.52 -13.50 -22.19
CA ILE A 78 4.72 -12.39 -21.70
C ILE A 78 5.51 -11.57 -20.70
N TYR A 79 5.15 -10.31 -20.61
CA TYR A 79 5.89 -9.28 -19.91
C TYR A 79 5.00 -8.54 -18.91
N SER A 80 5.52 -8.25 -17.73
CA SER A 80 4.84 -7.45 -16.73
C SER A 80 5.15 -5.97 -16.98
N GLY A 81 4.14 -5.24 -17.45
CA GLY A 81 4.23 -3.82 -17.75
C GLY A 81 3.73 -2.97 -16.59
N ARG A 82 4.52 -1.96 -16.20
CA ARG A 82 4.10 -0.90 -15.29
C ARG A 82 3.68 0.32 -16.07
N PHE A 83 2.47 0.80 -15.84
CA PHE A 83 1.89 1.94 -16.55
C PHE A 83 2.21 3.27 -15.87
N LYS A 84 2.23 4.35 -16.65
CA LYS A 84 2.38 5.70 -16.08
C LYS A 84 1.21 5.99 -15.15
N ASN A 85 1.51 6.65 -14.02
CA ASN A 85 0.53 7.05 -13.00
C ASN A 85 -0.27 5.90 -12.36
N GLN A 86 0.20 4.65 -12.50
CA GLN A 86 -0.36 3.49 -11.84
C GLN A 86 0.62 2.91 -10.83
N THR A 87 0.08 2.45 -9.70
CA THR A 87 0.81 1.78 -8.63
C THR A 87 1.21 0.37 -9.04
N ALA A 88 2.18 -0.22 -8.33
CA ALA A 88 2.66 -1.59 -8.56
C ALA A 88 1.54 -2.65 -8.53
N ASP A 89 0.49 -2.42 -7.74
CA ASP A 89 -0.65 -3.35 -7.61
C ASP A 89 -1.46 -3.46 -8.91
N LYS A 90 -1.31 -2.49 -9.82
CA LYS A 90 -2.01 -2.45 -11.12
C LYS A 90 -1.13 -2.92 -12.29
N ASP A 91 0.04 -3.48 -12.03
CA ASP A 91 0.90 -4.03 -13.08
C ASP A 91 0.19 -5.21 -13.79
N LYS A 92 0.20 -5.21 -15.12
CA LYS A 92 -0.47 -6.25 -15.92
C LYS A 92 0.54 -7.06 -16.73
N TRP A 93 0.24 -8.35 -16.89
CA TRP A 93 0.96 -9.23 -17.79
C TRP A 93 0.38 -9.10 -19.21
N LEU A 94 1.22 -8.74 -20.16
CA LEU A 94 0.86 -8.52 -21.56
C LEU A 94 1.73 -9.37 -22.48
N ALA A 95 1.16 -9.80 -23.60
CA ALA A 95 1.92 -10.35 -24.72
C ALA A 95 2.75 -9.27 -25.41
N GLU A 96 3.80 -9.67 -26.14
CA GLU A 96 4.69 -8.74 -26.85
C GLU A 96 3.92 -7.76 -27.77
N ASP A 97 2.92 -8.26 -28.50
CA ASP A 97 2.10 -7.47 -29.43
C ASP A 97 1.11 -6.52 -28.73
N ALA A 98 0.78 -6.80 -27.47
CA ALA A 98 -0.20 -6.04 -26.69
C ALA A 98 0.41 -4.86 -25.93
N ILE A 99 1.73 -4.63 -26.06
CA ILE A 99 2.45 -3.57 -25.35
C ILE A 99 2.57 -2.34 -26.27
N PRO A 100 1.96 -1.19 -25.91
CA PRO A 100 2.16 0.06 -26.62
C PRO A 100 3.66 0.44 -26.65
N ASP A 101 4.19 0.74 -27.83
CA ASP A 101 5.62 1.02 -28.07
C ASP A 101 6.56 -0.09 -27.55
N GLY A 102 6.09 -1.35 -27.58
CA GLY A 102 6.76 -2.49 -26.98
C GLY A 102 8.22 -2.66 -27.39
N ASN A 103 8.57 -2.39 -28.65
CA ASN A 103 9.94 -2.50 -29.16
C ASN A 103 10.96 -1.67 -28.37
N LEU A 104 10.61 -0.42 -28.00
CA LEU A 104 11.51 0.45 -27.24
C LEU A 104 11.70 -0.10 -25.82
N TYR A 105 10.60 -0.40 -25.14
CA TYR A 105 10.64 -0.83 -23.74
C TYR A 105 11.23 -2.22 -23.57
N LEU A 106 10.97 -3.14 -24.49
CA LEU A 106 11.57 -4.48 -24.51
C LEU A 106 13.07 -4.43 -24.78
N ARG A 107 13.52 -3.53 -25.67
CA ARG A 107 14.95 -3.32 -25.92
C ARG A 107 15.67 -2.85 -24.67
N ILE A 108 15.11 -1.85 -23.97
CA ILE A 108 15.67 -1.32 -22.72
C ILE A 108 15.71 -2.43 -21.65
N PHE A 109 14.61 -3.17 -21.48
CA PHE A 109 14.53 -4.28 -20.52
C PHE A 109 15.54 -5.39 -20.81
N ARG A 110 15.68 -5.79 -22.08
CA ARG A 110 16.67 -6.82 -22.49
C ARG A 110 18.10 -6.33 -22.26
N ALA A 111 18.37 -5.03 -22.42
CA ALA A 111 19.68 -4.45 -22.13
C ALA A 111 19.98 -4.44 -20.63
N SER A 112 19.04 -3.99 -19.79
CA SER A 112 19.21 -3.97 -18.33
C SER A 112 19.39 -5.36 -17.74
N ARG A 113 18.67 -6.37 -18.26
CA ARG A 113 18.85 -7.76 -17.84
C ARG A 113 20.23 -8.33 -18.12
N ARG A 114 20.91 -7.89 -19.19
CA ARG A 114 22.27 -8.33 -19.50
C ARG A 114 23.28 -7.75 -18.52
N THR A 115 23.12 -6.48 -18.15
CA THR A 115 24.01 -5.81 -17.20
C THR A 115 23.86 -6.39 -15.79
N GLU A 116 22.63 -6.66 -15.35
CA GLU A 116 22.38 -7.31 -14.05
C GLU A 116 23.02 -8.70 -13.96
N ASN A 117 22.91 -9.50 -15.02
CA ASN A 117 23.51 -10.83 -15.09
C ASN A 117 25.05 -10.82 -15.20
N SER A 118 25.66 -9.69 -15.57
CA SER A 118 27.12 -9.56 -15.68
C SER A 118 27.81 -9.16 -14.38
N HIS A 119 27.05 -8.80 -13.35
CA HIS A 119 27.55 -8.40 -12.03
C HIS A 119 27.18 -9.41 -10.92
N GLN A 120 26.67 -10.58 -11.31
CA GLN A 120 26.52 -11.76 -10.45
C GLN A 120 27.58 -12.80 -10.83
#